data_AF-A0A7S1L7U3-F1
#
_entry.id   AF-A0A7S1L7U3-F1
#
_cell.length_a   1.000
_cell.length_b   1.000
_cell.length_c   1.000
_cell.angle_alpha   90.00
_cell.angle_beta   90.00
_cell.angle_gamma   90.00
#
_symmetry.space_group_name_H-M   'P 1'
#
loop_
_entity.id
_entity.type
_entity.pdbx_description
1 polymer ?
#
loop_
_entity_poly.entity_id
_entity_poly.type
_entity_poly.pdbx_seq_one_letter_code
_entity_poly.pdbx_strand_id
1 'polypeptide(L)'
;SKIDWEKIASKLPTVKSDADQKAKRKELFKQFDPNGNGYLSLAEVDKGCRDVLELDEIFDVKPVIMRAFQAAKGAGNRKGKTSKHGPDFVEWREFRLLLVYLRQYFEVWQM
;
A
#
# COMPACT_ATOMS: atom_id res chain seq x y z
N SER A 1 -4.30 8.82 -20.95
CA SER A 1 -4.72 9.81 -19.95
C SER A 1 -3.51 10.23 -19.12
N LYS A 2 -3.51 11.44 -18.55
CA LYS A 2 -2.35 11.96 -17.79
C LYS A 2 -2.67 11.77 -16.31
N ILE A 3 -2.32 10.61 -15.76
CA ILE A 3 -2.49 10.32 -14.33
C ILE A 3 -1.81 11.44 -13.53
N ASP A 4 -2.54 12.06 -12.61
CA ASP A 4 -2.02 13.10 -11.73
C ASP A 4 -1.33 12.45 -10.53
N TRP A 5 -0.05 12.12 -10.73
CA TRP A 5 0.77 11.44 -9.73
C TRP A 5 1.07 12.30 -8.51
N GLU A 6 1.10 13.62 -8.63
CA GLU A 6 1.25 14.52 -7.47
C GLU A 6 0.02 14.45 -6.58
N LYS A 7 -1.18 14.47 -7.19
CA LYS A 7 -2.44 14.28 -6.46
C LYS A 7 -2.45 12.92 -5.76
N ILE A 8 -2.01 11.85 -6.41
CA ILE A 8 -1.94 10.51 -5.79
C ILE A 8 -0.91 10.51 -4.65
N ALA A 9 0.29 11.05 -4.86
CA ALA A 9 1.33 11.11 -3.85
C ALA A 9 0.88 11.88 -2.60
N SER A 10 0.08 12.93 -2.77
CA SER A 10 -0.49 13.71 -1.67
C SER A 10 -1.50 12.91 -0.82
N LYS A 11 -2.17 11.92 -1.41
CA LYS A 11 -3.08 10.99 -0.72
C LYS A 11 -2.35 9.90 0.08
N LEU A 12 -1.03 9.70 -0.12
CA LEU A 12 -0.26 8.60 0.48
C LEU A 12 0.50 9.06 1.75
N PRO A 13 -0.02 8.77 2.97
CA PRO A 13 0.65 9.13 4.22
C PRO A 13 1.90 8.25 4.47
N THR A 14 3.05 8.70 4.02
CA THR A 14 4.32 7.95 4.02
C THR A 14 5.26 8.33 5.17
N VAL A 15 5.10 9.51 5.77
CA VAL A 15 5.99 10.03 6.84
C VAL A 15 5.75 9.25 8.13
N LYS A 16 6.84 8.69 8.68
CA LYS A 16 6.79 7.78 9.83
C LYS A 16 6.57 8.51 11.16
N SER A 17 7.23 9.65 11.37
CA SER A 17 7.22 10.44 12.61
C SER A 17 5.97 11.30 12.79
N ASP A 18 5.19 11.48 11.73
CA ASP A 18 4.00 12.33 11.72
C ASP A 18 2.78 11.56 12.28
N ALA A 19 2.19 12.10 13.35
CA ALA A 19 1.05 11.52 14.05
C ALA A 19 -0.25 11.58 13.23
N ASP A 20 -0.48 12.66 12.50
CA ASP A 20 -1.66 12.84 11.64
C ASP A 20 -1.61 11.85 10.47
N GLN A 21 -0.42 11.67 9.89
CA GLN A 21 -0.23 10.65 8.86
C GLN A 21 -0.38 9.23 9.41
N LYS A 22 -0.01 8.97 10.66
CA LYS A 22 -0.27 7.69 11.31
C LYS A 22 -1.78 7.45 11.49
N ALA A 23 -2.53 8.47 11.87
CA ALA A 23 -3.99 8.39 11.96
C ALA A 23 -4.63 8.14 10.59
N LYS A 24 -4.21 8.89 9.55
CA LYS A 24 -4.66 8.68 8.16
C LYS A 24 -4.36 7.27 7.66
N ARG A 25 -3.17 6.73 7.94
CA ARG A 25 -2.84 5.33 7.62
C ARG A 25 -3.82 4.36 8.28
N LYS A 26 -4.21 4.61 9.54
CA LYS A 26 -5.10 3.72 10.28
C LYS A 26 -6.48 3.67 9.64
N GLU A 27 -7.01 4.81 9.21
CA GLU A 27 -8.28 4.86 8.49
C GLU A 27 -8.18 4.25 7.09
N LEU A 28 -7.09 4.51 6.35
CA LEU A 28 -6.84 3.86 5.06
C LEU A 28 -6.74 2.34 5.17
N PHE A 29 -6.02 1.83 6.18
CA PHE A 29 -5.87 0.39 6.36
C PHE A 29 -7.22 -0.29 6.61
N LYS A 30 -8.10 0.30 7.41
CA LYS A 30 -9.46 -0.22 7.60
C LYS A 30 -10.27 -0.24 6.31
N GLN A 31 -10.09 0.75 5.44
CA GLN A 31 -10.78 0.80 4.14
C GLN A 31 -10.23 -0.26 3.17
N PHE A 32 -8.94 -0.57 3.26
CA PHE A 32 -8.30 -1.65 2.49
C PHE A 32 -8.62 -3.04 3.04
N ASP A 33 -8.98 -3.15 4.32
CA ASP A 33 -9.29 -4.39 5.05
C ASP A 33 -10.81 -4.52 5.32
N PRO A 34 -11.66 -4.72 4.28
CA PRO A 34 -13.11 -4.79 4.46
C PRO A 34 -13.56 -6.03 5.25
N ASN A 35 -12.73 -7.09 5.31
CA ASN A 35 -13.05 -8.28 6.10
C ASN A 35 -12.62 -8.14 7.58
N GLY A 36 -11.79 -7.14 7.90
CA GLY A 36 -11.38 -6.81 9.27
C GLY A 36 -10.44 -7.84 9.89
N ASN A 37 -9.70 -8.59 9.08
CA ASN A 37 -8.82 -9.66 9.57
C ASN A 37 -7.47 -9.14 10.11
N GLY A 38 -7.13 -7.86 9.84
CA GLY A 38 -5.92 -7.19 10.29
C GLY A 38 -4.71 -7.32 9.35
N TYR A 39 -4.88 -7.85 8.14
CA TYR A 39 -3.85 -8.06 7.13
C TYR A 39 -4.43 -7.96 5.71
N LEU A 40 -3.60 -7.59 4.74
CA LEU A 40 -4.05 -7.34 3.37
C LEU A 40 -3.44 -8.36 2.41
N SER A 41 -4.30 -9.05 1.66
CA SER A 41 -3.95 -9.83 0.49
C SER A 41 -3.68 -8.94 -0.72
N LEU A 42 -3.08 -9.49 -1.78
CA LEU A 42 -2.87 -8.76 -3.03
C LEU A 42 -4.19 -8.24 -3.63
N ALA A 43 -5.27 -9.03 -3.53
CA ALA A 43 -6.58 -8.64 -4.03
C ALA A 43 -7.19 -7.46 -3.24
N GLU A 44 -7.00 -7.43 -1.92
CA GLU A 44 -7.42 -6.31 -1.07
C GLU A 44 -6.60 -5.05 -1.35
N VAL A 45 -5.30 -5.19 -1.60
CA VAL A 45 -4.46 -4.07 -2.02
C VAL A 45 -4.87 -3.54 -3.40
N ASP A 46 -5.14 -4.41 -4.38
CA ASP A 46 -5.63 -4.01 -5.71
C ASP A 46 -6.96 -3.26 -5.59
N LYS A 47 -7.91 -3.81 -4.82
CA LYS A 47 -9.22 -3.20 -4.58
C LYS A 47 -9.09 -1.87 -3.83
N GLY A 48 -8.27 -1.79 -2.79
CA GLY A 48 -8.04 -0.55 -2.04
C GLY A 48 -7.40 0.53 -2.91
N CYS A 49 -6.45 0.16 -3.78
CA CYS A 49 -5.88 1.09 -4.76
C CYS A 49 -6.96 1.64 -5.70
N ARG A 50 -7.94 0.81 -6.09
CA ARG A 50 -9.04 1.21 -6.96
C ARG A 50 -10.03 2.12 -6.27
N ASP A 51 -10.63 1.58 -5.22
CA ASP A 51 -11.85 2.12 -4.64
C ASP A 51 -11.55 3.24 -3.63
N VAL A 52 -10.37 3.19 -2.97
CA VAL A 52 -10.00 4.14 -1.90
C VAL A 52 -9.05 5.21 -2.40
N LEU A 53 -8.07 4.85 -3.23
CA LEU A 53 -7.14 5.83 -3.81
C LEU A 53 -7.68 6.46 -5.09
N GLU A 54 -8.79 5.93 -5.63
CA GLU A 54 -9.45 6.38 -6.87
C GLU A 54 -8.49 6.32 -8.07
N LEU A 55 -7.73 5.22 -8.15
CA LEU A 55 -6.85 4.95 -9.28
C LEU A 55 -7.66 4.30 -10.40
N ASP A 56 -8.49 5.08 -11.10
CA ASP A 56 -9.37 4.59 -12.17
C ASP A 56 -8.59 3.99 -13.36
N GLU A 57 -7.32 4.39 -13.54
CA GLU A 57 -6.41 3.85 -14.57
C GLU A 57 -5.68 2.56 -14.10
N ILE A 58 -6.34 1.74 -13.28
CA ILE A 58 -5.69 0.61 -12.61
C ILE A 58 -5.10 -0.45 -13.52
N PHE A 59 -5.66 -0.61 -14.72
CA PHE A 59 -5.25 -1.66 -15.65
C PHE A 59 -3.77 -1.58 -16.02
N ASP A 60 -3.21 -0.37 -16.14
CA ASP A 60 -1.79 -0.17 -16.47
C ASP A 60 -0.88 -0.25 -15.24
N VAL A 61 -1.42 -0.06 -14.03
CA VAL A 61 -0.63 -0.03 -12.78
C VAL A 61 -0.66 -1.32 -11.98
N LYS A 62 -1.37 -2.36 -12.42
CA LYS A 62 -1.31 -3.70 -11.78
C LYS A 62 0.13 -4.20 -11.53
N PRO A 63 1.09 -4.06 -12.47
CA PRO A 63 2.49 -4.45 -12.21
C PRO A 63 3.14 -3.63 -11.09
N VAL A 64 2.78 -2.35 -10.96
CA VAL A 64 3.27 -1.46 -9.91
C VAL A 64 2.74 -1.90 -8.55
N ILE A 65 1.43 -2.15 -8.45
CA ILE A 65 0.78 -2.63 -7.22
C ILE A 65 1.39 -3.96 -6.79
N MET A 66 1.58 -4.90 -7.74
CA MET A 66 2.18 -6.20 -7.45
C MET A 66 3.63 -6.04 -6.95
N ARG A 67 4.45 -5.19 -7.58
CA ARG A 67 5.82 -4.93 -7.11
C ARG A 67 5.83 -4.30 -5.72
N ALA A 68 4.97 -3.31 -5.47
CA ALA A 68 4.88 -2.65 -4.16
C ALA A 68 4.47 -3.64 -3.06
N PHE A 69 3.51 -4.53 -3.38
CA PHE A 69 3.09 -5.60 -2.49
C PHE A 69 4.23 -6.55 -2.13
N GLN A 70 4.95 -7.05 -3.14
CA GLN A 70 6.07 -7.98 -2.94
C GLN A 70 7.23 -7.33 -2.16
N ALA A 71 7.45 -6.03 -2.36
CA ALA A 71 8.47 -5.29 -1.61
C ALA A 71 8.06 -5.00 -0.16
N ALA A 72 6.77 -4.80 0.10
CA ALA A 72 6.26 -4.50 1.44
C ALA A 72 6.08 -5.74 2.32
N LYS A 73 5.60 -6.85 1.74
CA LYS A 73 5.28 -8.07 2.50
C LYS A 73 6.55 -8.63 3.15
N GLY A 74 6.49 -8.88 4.45
CA GLY A 74 7.63 -9.37 5.23
C GLY A 74 8.71 -8.34 5.56
N ALA A 75 8.64 -7.10 5.05
CA ALA A 75 9.62 -6.05 5.35
C ALA A 75 9.54 -5.56 6.81
N GLY A 76 8.44 -5.86 7.51
CA GLY A 76 8.24 -5.55 8.92
C GLY A 76 8.75 -6.63 9.87
N ASN A 77 9.15 -7.79 9.34
CA ASN A 77 9.57 -8.93 10.15
C ASN A 77 10.96 -8.71 10.78
N ARG A 78 11.10 -9.15 12.04
CA ARG A 78 12.44 -9.28 12.65
C ARG A 78 13.20 -10.39 11.93
N LYS A 79 14.51 -10.21 11.73
CA LYS A 79 15.39 -11.26 11.16
C LYS A 79 15.11 -12.61 11.83
N GLY A 80 14.79 -13.62 11.02
CA GLY A 80 14.52 -14.99 11.47
C GLY A 80 13.10 -15.25 11.98
N LYS A 81 12.16 -14.29 11.89
CA LYS A 81 10.74 -14.52 12.16
C LYS A 81 9.92 -14.39 10.88
N THR A 82 9.10 -15.40 10.59
CA THR A 82 8.06 -15.32 9.56
C THR A 82 6.88 -14.51 10.10
N SER A 83 6.08 -13.92 9.20
CA SER A 83 4.84 -13.24 9.61
C SER A 83 3.92 -14.26 10.28
N LYS A 84 3.06 -13.79 11.20
CA LYS A 84 2.11 -14.67 11.89
C LYS A 84 1.07 -15.25 10.92
N HIS A 85 0.76 -14.50 9.86
CA HIS A 85 -0.32 -14.78 8.93
C HIS A 85 0.17 -15.43 7.62
N GLY A 86 1.48 -15.64 7.47
CA GLY A 86 2.11 -16.19 6.27
C GLY A 86 2.77 -15.14 5.37
N PRO A 87 3.64 -15.55 4.45
CA PRO A 87 4.45 -14.64 3.64
C PRO A 87 3.66 -13.87 2.57
N ASP A 88 2.35 -14.11 2.45
CA ASP A 88 1.51 -13.63 1.34
C ASP A 88 0.53 -12.52 1.75
N PHE A 89 0.80 -11.85 2.86
CA PHE A 89 -0.01 -10.73 3.34
C PHE A 89 0.86 -9.54 3.76
N VAL A 90 0.28 -8.35 3.66
CA VAL A 90 0.82 -7.12 4.22
C VAL A 90 0.13 -6.84 5.54
N GLU A 91 0.88 -6.83 6.64
CA GLU A 91 0.35 -6.48 7.96
C GLU A 91 0.34 -4.95 8.18
N TRP A 92 -0.39 -4.47 9.19
CA TRP A 92 -0.40 -3.05 9.58
C TRP A 92 0.99 -2.41 9.70
N ARG A 93 1.97 -3.15 10.23
CA ARG A 93 3.36 -2.68 10.41
C ARG A 93 4.07 -2.43 9.07
N GLU A 94 3.62 -3.12 8.03
CA GLU A 94 4.18 -3.11 6.68
C GLU A 94 3.39 -2.17 5.76
N PHE A 95 2.15 -1.85 6.10
CA PHE A 95 1.29 -0.99 5.31
C PHE A 95 1.92 0.36 4.96
N ARG A 96 2.63 1.00 5.90
CA ARG A 96 3.36 2.24 5.58
C ARG A 96 4.41 2.02 4.48
N LEU A 97 5.12 0.89 4.49
CA LEU A 97 6.11 0.56 3.47
C LEU A 97 5.42 0.30 2.12
N LEU A 98 4.27 -0.36 2.10
CA LEU A 98 3.43 -0.50 0.91
C LEU A 98 3.13 0.87 0.28
N LEU A 99 2.70 1.85 1.08
CA LEU A 99 2.42 3.21 0.57
C LEU A 99 3.67 3.92 0.04
N VAL A 100 4.84 3.68 0.65
CA VAL A 100 6.12 4.22 0.17
C VAL A 100 6.49 3.61 -1.19
N TYR A 101 6.38 2.29 -1.34
CA TYR A 101 6.69 1.62 -2.60
C TYR A 101 5.71 1.98 -3.70
N LEU A 102 4.41 2.09 -3.39
CA LEU A 102 3.42 2.60 -4.34
C LEU A 102 3.84 3.98 -4.86
N ARG A 103 4.15 4.92 -3.96
CA ARG A 103 4.61 6.26 -4.34
C ARG A 103 5.85 6.21 -5.25
N GLN A 104 6.89 5.48 -4.84
CA GLN A 104 8.15 5.39 -5.60
C GLN A 104 7.96 4.76 -6.98
N TYR A 105 7.18 3.67 -7.07
CA TYR A 105 6.99 2.96 -8.33
C TYR A 105 6.05 3.69 -9.28
N PHE A 106 5.09 4.47 -8.77
CA PHE A 106 4.32 5.39 -9.58
C PHE A 106 5.18 6.51 -10.19
N GLU A 107 6.08 7.10 -9.40
CA GLU A 107 7.03 8.12 -9.89
C GLU A 107 7.96 7.55 -10.99
N VAL A 108 8.44 6.31 -10.83
CA VAL A 108 9.31 5.65 -11.82
C VAL A 108 8.55 5.21 -13.09
N TRP A 109 7.31 4.73 -12.97
CA TRP A 109 6.49 4.32 -14.12
C TRP A 109 6.10 5.49 -15.04
N GLN A 110 6.19 6.73 -14.53
CA GLN A 110 5.94 7.95 -15.28
C GLN A 110 7.12 8.38 -16.18
N MET A 111 8.35 7.92 -15.91
CA MET A 111 9.55 8.19 -16.72
C MET A 111 9.69 7.23 -17.90
#